data_AF-A0A8T5TEL5-F1
#
_entry.id   AF-A0A8T5TEL5-F1
#
_cell.length_a   1.000
_cell.length_b   1.000
_cell.length_c   1.000
_cell.angle_alpha   90.00
_cell.angle_beta   90.00
_cell.angle_gamma   90.00
#
_symmetry.space_group_name_H-M   'P 1'
#
loop_
_entity.id
_entity.type
_entity.pdbx_description
1 polymer ?
#
loop_
_entity_poly.entity_id
_entity_poly.type
_entity_poly.pdbx_seq_one_letter_code
_entity_poly.pdbx_strand_id
1 'polypeptide(L)'
;MSHIKEEIERYVNYFKRKKKYKFTNKEEIDQVLTSDKYLEFVNTVYNFYNTLKSLDTPSEERLSIQCYFEVDQAINSFWNQLLGKKFSEKVNSKSYFHEKSFEKQNF
;
A
#
# COMPACT_ATOMS: atom_id res chain seq x y z
N MET A 1 15.42 7.85 -1.26
CA MET A 1 14.01 8.07 -1.65
C MET A 1 13.70 7.88 -3.14
N SER A 2 14.62 8.03 -4.11
CA SER A 2 14.27 7.83 -5.54
C SER A 2 13.99 6.37 -5.91
N HIS A 3 14.76 5.43 -5.36
CA HIS A 3 14.67 4.01 -5.74
C HIS A 3 13.30 3.37 -5.48
N ILE A 4 12.66 3.66 -4.34
CA ILE A 4 11.33 3.11 -4.04
C ILE A 4 10.24 3.67 -4.94
N LYS A 5 10.39 4.95 -5.35
CA LYS A 5 9.46 5.59 -6.27
C LYS A 5 9.54 4.97 -7.66
N GLU A 6 10.76 4.72 -8.13
CA GLU A 6 11.02 4.02 -9.40
C GLU A 6 10.43 2.59 -9.39
N GLU A 7 10.59 1.86 -8.29
CA GLU A 7 9.97 0.55 -8.11
C GLU A 7 8.43 0.61 -8.16
N ILE A 8 7.82 1.57 -7.44
CA ILE A 8 6.37 1.79 -7.51
C ILE A 8 5.92 2.04 -8.96
N GLU A 9 6.59 2.95 -9.67
CA GLU A 9 6.26 3.26 -11.06
C GLU A 9 6.43 2.04 -11.98
N ARG A 10 7.45 1.22 -11.77
CA ARG A 10 7.68 -0.03 -12.52
C ARG A 10 6.52 -1.01 -12.36
N TYR A 11 6.07 -1.26 -11.13
CA TYR A 11 4.95 -2.17 -10.87
C TYR A 11 3.61 -1.60 -11.33
N VAL A 12 3.36 -0.29 -11.15
CA VAL A 12 2.18 0.38 -11.70
C VAL A 12 2.12 0.22 -13.22
N ASN A 13 3.25 0.45 -13.90
CA ASN A 13 3.34 0.28 -15.35
C ASN A 13 3.15 -1.17 -15.78
N TYR A 14 3.66 -2.14 -15.02
CA TYR A 14 3.43 -3.57 -15.29
C TYR A 14 1.93 -3.90 -15.30
N PHE A 15 1.20 -3.50 -14.27
CA PHE A 15 -0.22 -3.78 -14.16
C PHE A 15 -1.08 -2.99 -15.15
N LYS A 16 -0.71 -1.75 -15.49
CA LYS A 16 -1.39 -0.94 -16.52
C LYS A 16 -1.12 -1.44 -17.95
N ARG A 17 0.11 -1.86 -18.26
CA ARG A 17 0.50 -2.31 -19.60
C ARG A 17 -0.08 -3.68 -19.96
N LYS A 18 -0.36 -4.53 -18.96
CA LYS A 18 -1.25 -5.67 -19.14
C LYS A 18 -2.64 -5.10 -19.45
N LYS A 19 -2.93 -4.82 -20.73
CA LYS A 19 -4.15 -4.20 -21.32
C LYS A 19 -5.51 -4.75 -20.85
N LYS A 20 -5.53 -5.70 -19.92
CA LYS A 20 -6.72 -6.34 -19.35
C LYS A 20 -7.30 -5.63 -18.13
N TYR A 21 -6.51 -4.85 -17.39
CA TYR A 21 -7.01 -4.20 -16.17
C TYR A 21 -7.43 -2.77 -16.45
N LYS A 22 -8.74 -2.56 -16.57
CA LYS A 22 -9.33 -1.21 -16.56
C LYS A 22 -9.57 -0.71 -15.13
N PHE A 23 -9.41 -1.58 -14.14
CA PHE A 23 -9.61 -1.31 -12.71
C PHE A 23 -10.98 -0.66 -12.44
N THR A 24 -12.00 -1.21 -13.10
CA THR A 24 -13.38 -0.75 -13.04
C THR A 24 -14.24 -1.56 -12.09
N ASN A 25 -13.78 -2.75 -11.67
CA ASN A 25 -14.50 -3.63 -10.78
C ASN A 25 -13.59 -4.26 -9.71
N LYS A 26 -14.21 -4.92 -8.73
CA LYS A 26 -13.52 -5.56 -7.60
C LYS A 26 -12.70 -6.78 -8.04
N GLU A 27 -13.18 -7.56 -9.01
CA GLU A 27 -12.48 -8.78 -9.48
C GLU A 27 -11.09 -8.47 -10.05
N GLU A 28 -10.96 -7.36 -10.79
CA GLU A 28 -9.67 -6.89 -11.31
C GLU A 28 -8.69 -6.53 -10.17
N ILE A 29 -9.20 -5.95 -9.08
CA ILE A 29 -8.40 -5.60 -7.90
C ILE A 29 -8.00 -6.88 -7.16
N ASP A 30 -8.94 -7.81 -6.96
CA ASP A 30 -8.71 -9.09 -6.30
C ASP A 30 -7.64 -9.90 -7.06
N GLN A 31 -7.69 -9.91 -8.40
CA GLN A 31 -6.65 -10.55 -9.22
C GLN A 31 -5.27 -9.93 -9.04
N VAL A 32 -5.16 -8.62 -8.82
CA VAL A 32 -3.88 -7.98 -8.50
C VAL A 32 -3.43 -8.41 -7.11
N LEU A 33 -4.31 -8.34 -6.10
CA LEU A 33 -4.01 -8.72 -4.72
C LEU A 33 -3.51 -10.16 -4.58
N THR A 34 -4.05 -11.09 -5.38
CA THR A 34 -3.64 -12.50 -5.37
C THR A 34 -2.51 -12.82 -6.34
N SER A 35 -1.96 -11.83 -7.06
CA SER A 35 -0.90 -12.09 -8.04
C SER A 35 0.47 -12.20 -7.38
N ASP A 36 1.28 -13.14 -7.87
CA ASP A 36 2.68 -13.29 -7.44
C ASP A 36 3.46 -11.99 -7.61
N LYS A 37 3.15 -11.21 -8.64
CA LYS A 37 3.81 -9.93 -8.91
C LYS A 37 3.46 -8.85 -7.89
N TYR A 38 2.26 -8.87 -7.32
CA TYR A 38 1.92 -7.95 -6.24
C TYR A 38 2.60 -8.37 -4.93
N LEU A 39 2.69 -9.68 -4.64
CA LEU A 39 3.47 -10.19 -3.51
C LEU A 39 4.95 -9.81 -3.63
N GLU A 40 5.53 -9.92 -4.82
CA GLU A 40 6.90 -9.49 -5.11
C GLU A 40 7.10 -7.99 -4.87
N PHE A 41 6.14 -7.16 -5.29
CA PHE A 41 6.15 -5.73 -5.00
C PHE A 41 6.15 -5.45 -3.49
N VAL A 42 5.20 -6.03 -2.75
CA VAL A 42 5.08 -5.83 -1.30
C VAL A 42 6.37 -6.25 -0.60
N ASN A 43 6.93 -7.41 -0.94
CA ASN A 43 8.21 -7.88 -0.39
C ASN A 43 9.36 -6.94 -0.74
N THR A 44 9.39 -6.37 -1.95
CA THR A 44 10.40 -5.38 -2.35
C THR A 44 10.32 -4.13 -1.47
N VAL A 45 9.12 -3.63 -1.20
CA VAL A 45 8.88 -2.47 -0.33
C VAL A 45 9.37 -2.76 1.09
N TYR A 46 8.94 -3.87 1.68
CA TYR A 46 9.37 -4.25 3.03
C TYR A 46 10.90 -4.42 3.10
N ASN A 47 11.51 -5.10 2.14
CA ASN A 47 12.95 -5.30 2.10
C ASN A 47 13.71 -3.98 1.98
N PHE A 48 13.24 -3.04 1.17
CA PHE A 48 13.85 -1.72 1.02
C PHE A 48 13.91 -0.97 2.36
N TYR A 49 12.78 -0.87 3.08
CA TYR A 49 12.72 -0.15 4.35
C TYR A 49 13.44 -0.90 5.48
N ASN A 50 13.39 -2.23 5.49
CA ASN A 50 14.17 -3.05 6.43
C ASN A 50 15.69 -2.90 6.20
N THR A 51 16.13 -2.78 4.95
CA THR A 51 17.56 -2.65 4.61
C THR A 51 18.08 -1.24 4.92
N LEU A 52 17.30 -0.20 4.63
CA LEU A 52 17.65 1.19 4.99
C LEU A 52 17.83 1.37 6.50
N LYS A 53 17.00 0.73 7.32
CA LYS A 53 17.11 0.73 8.78
C LYS A 53 18.13 -0.28 9.32
N SER A 54 18.73 -1.11 8.47
CA SER A 54 19.72 -2.08 8.91
C SER A 54 21.11 -1.47 9.14
N LEU A 55 21.36 -0.26 8.63
CA LEU A 55 22.68 0.37 8.64
C LEU A 55 23.00 1.13 9.95
N ASP A 56 22.01 1.63 10.70
CA ASP A 56 22.27 2.41 11.93
C ASP A 56 21.24 2.20 13.07
N THR A 57 20.34 1.21 12.96
CA THR A 57 19.21 1.07 13.90
C THR A 57 19.15 -0.30 14.58
N PRO A 58 19.10 -0.38 15.93
CA PRO A 58 18.94 -1.64 16.67
C PRO A 58 17.69 -2.41 16.23
N SER A 59 17.68 -3.74 16.37
CA SER A 59 16.59 -4.61 15.90
C SER A 59 15.21 -4.23 16.43
N GLU A 60 15.13 -3.60 17.60
CA GLU A 60 13.88 -3.15 18.23
C GLU A 60 13.24 -1.97 17.47
N GLU A 61 14.02 -1.10 16.84
CA GLU A 61 13.51 0.02 16.03
C GLU A 61 13.12 -0.40 14.60
N ARG A 62 13.55 -1.58 14.14
CA ARG A 62 13.07 -2.15 12.86
C ARG A 62 11.59 -2.49 12.90
N LEU A 63 11.07 -2.81 14.09
CA LEU A 63 9.65 -2.99 14.37
C LEU A 63 8.93 -1.69 14.76
N SER A 64 9.60 -0.53 14.69
CA SER A 64 8.98 0.75 15.03
C SER A 64 7.80 1.06 14.09
N ILE A 65 6.74 1.63 14.67
CA ILE A 65 5.53 2.09 13.96
C ILE A 65 5.89 2.94 12.73
N GLN A 66 6.99 3.69 12.78
CA GLN A 66 7.47 4.52 11.68
C GLN A 66 7.84 3.71 10.42
N CYS A 67 8.43 2.51 10.56
CA CYS A 67 8.73 1.64 9.40
C CYS A 67 7.44 1.22 8.70
N TYR A 68 6.45 0.81 9.49
CA TYR A 68 5.15 0.38 8.98
C TYR A 68 4.43 1.54 8.29
N PHE A 69 4.54 2.76 8.82
CA PHE A 69 3.97 3.95 8.20
C PHE A 69 4.58 4.25 6.83
N GLU A 70 5.91 4.15 6.67
CA GLU A 70 6.58 4.39 5.38
C GLU A 70 6.28 3.29 4.35
N VAL A 71 6.17 2.04 4.79
CA VAL A 71 5.73 0.92 3.95
C VAL A 71 4.29 1.12 3.49
N ASP A 72 3.38 1.48 4.40
CA ASP A 72 1.98 1.76 4.10
C ASP A 72 1.86 2.92 3.12
N GLN A 73 2.66 3.99 3.27
CA GLN A 73 2.69 5.09 2.31
C GLN A 73 3.11 4.66 0.90
N ALA A 74 4.10 3.77 0.80
CA ALA A 74 4.56 3.25 -0.49
C ALA A 74 3.48 2.37 -1.16
N ILE A 75 2.85 1.47 -0.41
CA ILE A 75 1.75 0.61 -0.89
C ILE A 75 0.55 1.46 -1.30
N ASN A 76 0.17 2.46 -0.49
CA ASN A 76 -0.91 3.39 -0.83
C ASN A 76 -0.60 4.22 -2.07
N SER A 77 0.65 4.64 -2.25
CA SER A 77 1.08 5.35 -3.47
C SER A 77 0.94 4.48 -4.70
N PHE A 78 1.29 3.20 -4.62
CA PHE A 78 1.05 2.23 -5.69
C PHE A 78 -0.44 2.16 -6.05
N TRP A 79 -1.34 1.95 -5.08
CA TRP A 79 -2.77 1.83 -5.35
C TRP A 79 -3.39 3.13 -5.88
N ASN A 80 -2.99 4.28 -5.34
CA ASN A 80 -3.45 5.58 -5.83
C ASN A 80 -3.02 5.84 -7.28
N GLN A 81 -1.79 5.46 -7.64
CA GLN A 81 -1.33 5.57 -9.02
C GLN A 81 -1.98 4.54 -9.94
N LEU A 82 -2.25 3.33 -9.45
CA LEU A 82 -2.83 2.25 -10.23
C LEU A 82 -4.30 2.51 -10.55
N LEU A 83 -5.11 2.84 -9.53
CA LEU A 83 -6.56 3.03 -9.63
C LEU A 83 -6.95 4.47 -10.01
N GLY A 84 -6.03 5.42 -9.84
CA GLY A 84 -6.28 6.85 -10.06
C GLY A 84 -7.13 7.49 -8.94
N LYS A 85 -6.98 8.81 -8.76
CA LYS A 85 -7.67 9.59 -7.70
C LYS A 85 -9.21 9.46 -7.70
N LYS A 86 -9.83 9.19 -8.85
CA LYS A 86 -11.31 9.07 -8.95
C LYS A 86 -11.86 7.80 -8.28
N PHE A 87 -11.05 6.74 -8.17
CA PHE A 87 -11.48 5.50 -7.51
C PHE A 87 -11.29 5.57 -5.98
N SER A 88 -10.22 6.22 -5.51
CA SER A 88 -9.98 6.43 -4.07
C SER A 88 -11.05 7.30 -3.41
N GLU A 89 -11.59 8.30 -4.11
CA GLU A 89 -12.73 9.10 -3.64
C GLU A 89 -14.04 8.29 -3.55
N LYS A 90 -14.26 7.35 -4.49
CA LYS A 90 -15.44 6.44 -4.49
C LYS A 90 -15.38 5.36 -3.41
N VAL A 91 -14.19 4.92 -3.02
CA VAL A 91 -14.00 3.96 -1.92
C VAL A 91 -14.06 4.68 -0.57
N ASN A 92 -13.48 5.88 -0.43
CA ASN A 92 -13.59 6.68 0.78
C ASN A 92 -15.02 7.16 1.08
N SER A 93 -15.86 7.36 0.07
CA SER A 93 -17.29 7.67 0.26
C SER A 93 -18.14 6.46 0.68
N LYS A 94 -17.58 5.24 0.65
CA LYS A 94 -18.23 4.01 1.15
C LYS A 94 -17.53 3.37 2.35
N SER A 95 -16.40 3.92 2.79
CA SER A 95 -15.79 3.52 4.05
C SER A 95 -16.60 4.15 5.18
N TYR A 96 -17.65 3.44 5.58
CA TYR A 96 -18.27 3.63 6.89
C TYR A 96 -17.15 3.51 7.92
N PHE A 97 -16.72 4.66 8.43
CA PHE A 97 -16.21 4.74 9.78
C PHE A 97 -17.23 4.04 10.67
N HIS A 98 -16.93 2.81 11.07
CA HIS A 98 -17.40 2.35 12.36
C HIS A 98 -16.48 3.01 13.38
N GLU A 99 -16.65 4.33 13.56
CA GLU A 99 -16.41 4.94 14.86
C GLU A 99 -17.37 4.24 15.81
N LYS A 100 -16.91 3.17 16.46
CA LYS A 100 -17.50 2.80 17.73
C LYS A 100 -17.08 3.87 18.72
N SER A 101 -18.01 4.80 18.90
CA SER A 101 -18.12 5.73 20.00
C SER A 101 -17.63 5.09 21.30
N PHE A 102 -16.43 5.47 21.75
CA PHE A 102 -16.08 5.38 23.16
C PHE A 102 -16.69 6.59 23.87
N GLU A 103 -18.02 6.60 23.96
CA GLU A 103 -18.73 7.45 24.92
C GLU A 103 -19.05 6.61 26.15
N LYS A 104 -18.37 6.98 27.24
CA LYS A 104 -18.81 6.96 28.64
C LYS A 104 -19.77 5.83 29.07
N GLN A 105 -19.26 4.93 29.91
CA GLN A 105 -20.04 4.48 31.05
C GLN A 105 -19.25 4.74 32.33
N ASN A 106 -19.78 5.68 33.12
CA ASN A 106 -19.46 5.85 34.52
C ASN A 106 -19.74 4.52 35.25
N PHE A 107 -18.78 4.07 36.04
CA PHE A 107 -19.04 3.33 37.28
C PHE A 107 -18.30 4.03 38.40
#